data_AF-A0A849IET5-F1
#
_entry.id   AF-A0A849IET5-F1
#
_cell.length_a   1.000
_cell.length_b   1.000
_cell.length_c   1.000
_cell.angle_alpha   90.00
_cell.angle_beta   90.00
_cell.angle_gamma   90.00
#
_symmetry.space_group_name_H-M   'P 1'
#
loop_
_entity.id
_entity.type
_entity.pdbx_description
1 polymer ?
#
loop_
_entity_poly.entity_id
_entity_poly.type
_entity_poly.pdbx_seq_one_letter_code
_entity_poly.pdbx_strand_id
1 'polypeptide(L)'
;MDGGEISGYITDQQGLFNLNNLAINGKTDPAQLDNFRRLLILLQLNPDLAQAVADWIDADSEAQSPGGAENNYYIGLPDPYRAANMPLVVIEDLYDIAGFDEPTIEKLRPFVSVLPAFTQINVNTAPPEVLSAIVPGLTLNMAQQLVTSRTQNYFATTDDFASRIQAKNIVVPNGEITVASQFFLVTVKVTQGKTRVIMHTLLDREGSAWPSKVWQSS
;
A
#
# COMPACT_ATOMS: atom_id res chain seq x y z
N MET A 1 -9.95 -21.91 36.73
CA MET A 1 -9.70 -22.10 35.30
C MET A 1 -9.45 -20.71 34.75
N ASP A 2 -8.19 -20.35 34.49
CA ASP A 2 -7.87 -19.03 33.94
C ASP A 2 -8.26 -19.04 32.46
N GLY A 3 -9.40 -18.43 32.16
CA GLY A 3 -9.95 -18.35 30.81
C GLY A 3 -9.08 -17.46 29.93
N GLY A 4 -8.55 -18.01 28.84
CA GLY A 4 -7.91 -17.22 27.79
C GLY A 4 -8.96 -16.53 26.92
N GLU A 5 -8.67 -15.31 26.48
CA GLU A 5 -9.49 -14.56 25.53
C GLU A 5 -8.81 -14.58 24.15
N ILE A 6 -9.60 -14.85 23.12
CA ILE A 6 -9.18 -14.75 21.72
C ILE A 6 -10.11 -13.76 21.02
N SER A 7 -9.54 -12.74 20.41
CA SER A 7 -10.25 -11.78 19.55
C SER A 7 -9.52 -11.64 18.22
N GLY A 8 -10.20 -11.14 17.20
CA GLY A 8 -9.57 -10.88 15.91
C GLY A 8 -10.41 -10.02 15.00
N TYR A 9 -9.78 -9.50 13.95
CA TYR A 9 -10.41 -8.71 12.92
C TYR A 9 -9.71 -8.95 11.58
N ILE A 10 -10.42 -8.65 10.50
CA ILE A 10 -9.94 -8.77 9.13
C ILE A 10 -9.96 -7.38 8.50
N THR A 11 -8.85 -6.98 7.88
CA THR A 11 -8.76 -5.74 7.12
C THR A 11 -8.47 -6.04 5.66
N ASP A 12 -9.17 -5.37 4.77
CA ASP A 12 -8.83 -5.34 3.34
C ASP A 12 -7.48 -4.64 3.15
N GLN A 13 -6.57 -5.24 2.37
CA GLN A 13 -5.25 -4.65 2.06
C GLN A 13 -5.18 -4.02 0.67
N GLN A 14 -6.21 -4.21 -0.16
CA GLN A 14 -6.32 -3.59 -1.47
C GLN A 14 -7.02 -2.23 -1.43
N GLY A 15 -7.50 -1.78 -0.28
CA GLY A 15 -7.85 -0.36 -0.11
C GLY A 15 -6.61 0.55 -0.07
N LEU A 16 -5.42 -0.01 0.20
CA LEU A 16 -4.17 0.73 0.39
C LEU A 16 -3.32 0.70 -0.88
N PHE A 17 -2.46 1.70 -1.05
CA PHE A 17 -1.51 1.73 -2.17
C PHE A 17 -0.46 0.62 -1.99
N ASN A 18 -0.44 -0.36 -2.90
CA ASN A 18 0.56 -1.41 -2.86
C ASN A 18 1.91 -0.87 -3.35
N LEU A 19 2.91 -0.84 -2.47
CA LEU A 19 4.26 -0.36 -2.83
C LEU A 19 4.91 -1.19 -3.94
N ASN A 20 4.60 -2.49 -4.01
CA ASN A 20 5.08 -3.35 -5.09
C ASN A 20 4.44 -3.04 -6.45
N ASN A 21 3.43 -2.17 -6.53
CA ASN A 21 2.96 -1.66 -7.81
C ASN A 21 3.98 -0.70 -8.47
N LEU A 22 4.94 -0.16 -7.71
CA LEU A 22 5.95 0.78 -8.24
C LEU A 22 6.83 0.18 -9.33
N ALA A 23 6.96 -1.16 -9.38
CA ALA A 23 7.63 -1.83 -10.48
C ALA A 23 6.87 -3.09 -10.92
N ILE A 24 6.75 -3.28 -12.23
CA ILE A 24 6.10 -4.43 -12.85
C ILE A 24 7.11 -5.14 -13.73
N ASN A 25 7.27 -6.45 -13.53
CA ASN A 25 8.28 -7.26 -14.22
C ASN A 25 9.70 -6.68 -14.11
N GLY A 26 10.06 -6.16 -12.93
CA GLY A 26 11.37 -5.59 -12.64
C GLY A 26 11.64 -4.24 -13.31
N LYS A 27 10.60 -3.51 -13.72
CA LYS A 27 10.72 -2.16 -14.27
C LYS A 27 9.80 -1.20 -13.57
N THR A 28 10.33 -0.05 -13.17
CA THR A 28 9.56 1.04 -12.59
C THR A 28 8.35 1.40 -13.48
N ASP A 29 7.15 1.46 -12.89
CA ASP A 29 5.91 1.91 -13.53
C ASP A 29 5.73 3.43 -13.31
N PRO A 30 5.78 4.26 -14.37
CA PRO A 30 5.71 5.71 -14.22
C PRO A 30 4.38 6.21 -13.62
N ALA A 31 3.26 5.54 -13.92
CA ALA A 31 1.96 5.96 -13.41
C ALA A 31 1.85 5.68 -11.91
N GLN A 32 2.35 4.51 -11.46
CA GLN A 32 2.37 4.15 -10.05
C GLN A 32 3.37 5.02 -9.26
N LEU A 33 4.51 5.35 -9.86
CA LEU A 33 5.46 6.31 -9.28
C LEU A 33 4.81 7.68 -9.04
N ASP A 34 4.07 8.20 -10.02
CA ASP A 34 3.35 9.46 -9.89
C ASP A 34 2.20 9.39 -8.87
N ASN A 35 1.48 8.27 -8.79
CA ASN A 35 0.48 8.01 -7.76
C ASN A 35 1.12 8.07 -6.36
N PHE A 36 2.24 7.40 -6.15
CA PHE A 36 2.90 7.35 -4.85
C PHE A 36 3.50 8.71 -4.47
N ARG A 37 4.08 9.46 -5.42
CA ARG A 37 4.50 10.86 -5.21
C ARG A 37 3.34 11.73 -4.73
N ARG A 38 2.16 11.63 -5.35
CA ARG A 38 0.96 12.36 -4.90
C ARG A 38 0.55 11.97 -3.49
N LEU A 39 0.59 10.67 -3.16
CA LEU A 39 0.30 10.20 -1.80
C LEU A 39 1.28 10.80 -0.78
N LEU A 40 2.59 10.75 -1.04
CA LEU A 40 3.61 11.35 -0.17
C LEU A 40 3.37 12.85 0.05
N ILE A 41 3.02 13.59 -1.00
CA ILE A 41 2.68 15.03 -0.90
C ILE A 41 1.45 15.25 -0.02
N LEU A 42 0.38 14.48 -0.20
CA LEU A 42 -0.83 14.55 0.63
C LEU A 42 -0.51 14.28 2.11
N LEU A 43 0.42 13.37 2.35
CA LEU A 43 0.92 13.04 3.68
C LEU A 43 2.01 14.00 4.16
N GLN A 44 2.33 15.08 3.46
CA GLN A 44 3.41 16.02 3.83
C GLN A 44 4.74 15.30 4.09
N LEU A 45 5.08 14.33 3.25
CA LEU A 45 6.35 13.62 3.20
C LEU A 45 7.13 14.06 1.96
N ASN A 46 8.43 13.74 1.93
CA ASN A 46 9.26 14.05 0.77
C ASN A 46 8.83 13.18 -0.43
N PRO A 47 8.39 13.75 -1.57
CA PRO A 47 8.00 12.98 -2.75
C PRO A 47 9.15 12.21 -3.40
N ASP A 48 10.41 12.59 -3.15
CA ASP A 48 11.58 11.90 -3.70
C ASP A 48 11.74 10.48 -3.14
N LEU A 49 11.11 10.18 -1.98
CA LEU A 49 11.06 8.83 -1.42
C LEU A 49 10.41 7.82 -2.37
N ALA A 50 9.52 8.26 -3.27
CA ALA A 50 8.91 7.37 -4.25
C ALA A 50 9.95 6.77 -5.19
N GLN A 51 10.96 7.54 -5.58
CA GLN A 51 12.02 7.06 -6.46
C GLN A 51 12.95 6.08 -5.73
N ALA A 52 13.28 6.35 -4.46
CA ALA A 52 14.08 5.44 -3.65
C ALA A 52 13.43 4.05 -3.51
N VAL A 53 12.11 3.98 -3.33
CA VAL A 53 11.38 2.70 -3.27
C VAL A 53 11.30 2.04 -4.65
N ALA A 54 11.13 2.81 -5.72
CA ALA A 54 11.09 2.26 -7.08
C ALA A 54 12.43 1.60 -7.47
N ASP A 55 13.55 2.31 -7.26
CA ASP A 55 14.91 1.79 -7.49
C ASP A 55 15.23 0.58 -6.59
N TRP A 56 14.69 0.54 -5.37
CA TRP A 56 14.86 -0.64 -4.49
C TRP A 56 14.20 -1.91 -5.04
N ILE A 57 13.07 -1.76 -5.74
CA ILE A 57 12.23 -2.87 -6.20
C ILE A 57 12.59 -3.30 -7.62
N ASP A 58 12.92 -2.36 -8.50
CA ASP A 58 13.18 -2.67 -9.90
C ASP A 58 14.47 -3.49 -10.08
N ALA A 59 14.61 -4.11 -11.25
CA ALA A 59 15.62 -5.14 -11.46
C ALA A 59 16.96 -4.57 -11.95
N ASP A 60 17.04 -3.27 -12.26
CA ASP A 60 18.27 -2.70 -12.80
C ASP A 60 19.21 -2.24 -11.67
N SER A 61 20.13 -1.33 -11.92
CA SER A 61 21.06 -0.82 -10.89
C SER A 61 21.36 0.66 -11.13
N GLU A 62 20.47 1.34 -11.86
CA GLU A 62 20.64 2.70 -12.35
C GLU A 62 19.82 3.65 -11.49
N ALA A 63 20.51 4.39 -10.60
CA ALA A 63 19.82 5.34 -9.73
C ALA A 63 19.11 6.43 -10.54
N GLN A 64 17.80 6.55 -10.36
CA GLN A 64 17.00 7.54 -11.06
C GLN A 64 16.95 8.86 -10.28
N SER A 65 17.10 10.00 -10.96
CA SER A 65 17.04 11.31 -10.30
C SER A 65 15.69 12.00 -10.48
N PRO A 66 15.20 12.76 -9.47
CA PRO A 66 15.74 12.92 -8.12
C PRO A 66 15.31 11.77 -7.18
N GLY A 67 16.08 11.55 -6.12
CA GLY A 67 15.68 10.69 -4.99
C GLY A 67 16.04 9.21 -5.10
N GLY A 68 16.47 8.74 -6.27
CA GLY A 68 16.88 7.36 -6.46
C GLY A 68 18.15 6.99 -5.73
N ALA A 69 18.21 5.73 -5.30
CA ALA A 69 19.30 5.17 -4.54
C ALA A 69 19.49 3.71 -4.92
N GLU A 70 20.72 3.38 -5.31
CA GLU A 70 21.11 2.07 -5.82
C GLU A 70 22.36 1.55 -5.11
N ASN A 71 22.89 0.42 -5.56
CA ASN A 71 24.12 -0.19 -5.04
C ASN A 71 25.26 0.81 -4.72
N ASN A 72 25.47 1.83 -5.56
CA ASN A 72 26.51 2.85 -5.31
C ASN A 72 26.26 3.66 -4.03
N TYR A 73 25.00 3.92 -3.69
CA TYR A 73 24.60 4.59 -2.45
C TYR A 73 24.78 3.64 -1.26
N TYR A 74 24.19 2.43 -1.31
CA TYR A 74 24.15 1.50 -0.17
C TYR A 74 25.52 0.93 0.20
N ILE A 75 26.41 0.71 -0.78
CA ILE A 75 27.80 0.28 -0.53
C ILE A 75 28.62 1.40 0.16
N GLY A 76 28.21 2.66 0.01
CA GLY A 76 28.87 3.81 0.61
C GLY A 76 28.47 4.07 2.08
N LEU A 77 27.52 3.33 2.64
CA LEU A 77 27.07 3.49 4.02
C LEU A 77 28.09 2.93 5.04
N PRO A 78 28.04 3.37 6.32
CA PRO A 78 28.93 2.86 7.37
C PRO A 78 28.88 1.34 7.54
N ASP A 79 27.70 0.75 7.39
CA ASP A 79 27.44 -0.69 7.33
C ASP A 79 26.96 -1.03 5.92
N PRO A 80 27.85 -1.43 4.99
CA PRO A 80 27.52 -1.59 3.57
C PRO A 80 26.57 -2.76 3.28
N TYR A 81 25.60 -2.53 2.42
CA TYR A 81 24.74 -3.56 1.84
C TYR A 81 24.39 -3.21 0.37
N ARG A 82 23.50 -3.99 -0.24
CA ARG A 82 23.07 -3.81 -1.63
C ARG A 82 21.57 -3.52 -1.68
N ALA A 83 21.15 -2.79 -2.70
CA ALA A 83 19.75 -2.72 -3.06
C ALA A 83 19.22 -4.14 -3.32
N ALA A 84 17.98 -4.40 -2.91
CA ALA A 84 17.42 -5.76 -2.98
C ALA A 84 17.09 -6.16 -4.42
N ASN A 85 16.70 -5.20 -5.26
CA ASN A 85 16.29 -5.35 -6.66
C ASN A 85 15.20 -6.43 -6.80
N MET A 86 14.29 -6.41 -5.83
CA MET A 86 13.20 -7.36 -5.68
C MET A 86 12.02 -6.72 -4.95
N PRO A 87 10.79 -7.24 -5.16
CA PRO A 87 9.62 -6.81 -4.42
C PRO A 87 9.82 -6.84 -2.91
N LEU A 88 9.25 -5.84 -2.24
CA LEU A 88 9.14 -5.81 -0.78
C LEU A 88 8.32 -7.01 -0.30
N VAL A 89 8.68 -7.54 0.85
CA VAL A 89 8.00 -8.64 1.53
C VAL A 89 7.11 -8.11 2.65
N VAL A 90 7.62 -7.11 3.39
CA VAL A 90 6.93 -6.44 4.49
C VAL A 90 7.18 -4.93 4.45
N ILE A 91 6.36 -4.15 5.15
CA ILE A 91 6.54 -2.68 5.20
C ILE A 91 7.82 -2.30 5.96
N GLU A 92 8.30 -3.16 6.86
CA GLU A 92 9.56 -2.96 7.58
C GLU A 92 10.79 -2.97 6.65
N ASP A 93 10.69 -3.52 5.44
CA ASP A 93 11.75 -3.43 4.43
C ASP A 93 12.06 -1.97 4.05
N LEU A 94 11.13 -1.04 4.30
CA LEU A 94 11.38 0.40 4.11
C LEU A 94 12.52 0.92 4.99
N TYR A 95 12.84 0.28 6.13
CA TYR A 95 13.97 0.73 6.98
C TYR A 95 15.33 0.61 6.28
N ASP A 96 15.45 -0.24 5.26
CA ASP A 96 16.68 -0.42 4.50
C ASP A 96 16.76 0.53 3.29
N ILE A 97 15.71 1.32 3.02
CA ILE A 97 15.63 2.21 1.86
C ILE A 97 16.06 3.62 2.24
N ALA A 98 16.83 4.26 1.35
CA ALA A 98 17.31 5.61 1.54
C ALA A 98 16.20 6.61 1.88
N GLY A 99 16.37 7.34 2.99
CA GLY A 99 15.48 8.44 3.39
C GLY A 99 14.29 8.04 4.26
N PHE A 100 14.11 6.76 4.59
CA PHE A 100 13.05 6.31 5.49
C PHE A 100 13.52 6.25 6.94
N ASP A 101 12.70 6.80 7.83
CA ASP A 101 12.83 6.70 9.28
C ASP A 101 11.50 6.22 9.90
N GLU A 102 11.52 5.91 11.21
CA GLU A 102 10.33 5.45 11.93
C GLU A 102 9.15 6.43 11.81
N PRO A 103 9.31 7.76 12.02
CA PRO A 103 8.22 8.72 11.80
C PRO A 103 7.62 8.68 10.39
N THR A 104 8.45 8.52 9.36
CA THR A 104 8.00 8.44 7.96
C THR A 104 7.20 7.17 7.71
N ILE A 105 7.71 6.02 8.17
CA ILE A 105 7.05 4.72 8.00
C ILE A 105 5.72 4.70 8.77
N GLU A 106 5.68 5.19 10.01
CA GLU A 106 4.45 5.26 10.80
C GLU A 106 3.38 6.18 10.17
N LYS A 107 3.81 7.25 9.50
CA LYS A 107 2.89 8.12 8.76
C LYS A 107 2.34 7.47 7.49
N LEU A 108 3.12 6.61 6.85
CA LEU A 108 2.73 5.88 5.62
C LEU A 108 1.86 4.67 5.89
N ARG A 109 2.10 3.95 6.99
CA ARG A 109 1.47 2.67 7.35
C ARG A 109 -0.06 2.62 7.15
N PRO A 110 -0.85 3.68 7.43
CA PRO A 110 -2.31 3.64 7.21
C PRO A 110 -2.75 3.70 5.75
N PHE A 111 -1.83 3.97 4.80
CA PHE A 111 -2.15 4.29 3.41
C PHE A 111 -1.49 3.35 2.39
N VAL A 112 -0.55 2.51 2.84
CA VAL A 112 0.21 1.61 1.97
C VAL A 112 0.10 0.16 2.40
N SER A 113 0.25 -0.74 1.44
CA SER A 113 0.39 -2.18 1.66
C SER A 113 1.60 -2.72 0.90
N VAL A 114 2.01 -3.93 1.25
CA VAL A 114 3.04 -4.69 0.53
C VAL A 114 2.41 -6.02 0.13
N LEU A 115 2.05 -6.16 -1.15
CA LEU A 115 1.34 -7.32 -1.69
C LEU A 115 2.17 -7.98 -2.81
N PRO A 116 2.08 -9.32 -2.97
CA PRO A 116 3.00 -10.09 -3.82
C PRO A 116 2.70 -10.01 -5.33
N ALA A 117 1.75 -9.18 -5.74
CA ALA A 117 1.35 -8.99 -7.13
C ALA A 117 0.87 -7.56 -7.34
N PHE A 118 0.76 -7.14 -8.61
CA PHE A 118 0.06 -5.90 -8.93
C PHE A 118 -1.38 -5.97 -8.44
N THR A 119 -1.84 -4.94 -7.73
CA THR A 119 -3.22 -4.86 -7.24
C THR A 119 -3.84 -3.52 -7.55
N GLN A 120 -5.06 -3.57 -8.08
CA GLN A 120 -5.94 -2.41 -8.18
C GLN A 120 -6.45 -2.01 -6.78
N ILE A 121 -6.78 -0.73 -6.64
CA ILE A 121 -7.30 -0.16 -5.40
C ILE A 121 -8.80 -0.42 -5.25
N ASN A 122 -9.21 -1.07 -4.17
CA ASN A 122 -10.60 -1.23 -3.80
C ASN A 122 -11.19 0.09 -3.27
N VAL A 123 -11.99 0.75 -4.09
CA VAL A 123 -12.58 2.06 -3.77
C VAL A 123 -13.64 1.98 -2.66
N ASN A 124 -14.08 0.79 -2.27
CA ASN A 124 -15.00 0.62 -1.14
C ASN A 124 -14.29 0.65 0.23
N THR A 125 -12.97 0.47 0.27
CA THR A 125 -12.19 0.41 1.51
C THR A 125 -11.06 1.44 1.56
N ALA A 126 -10.64 1.98 0.40
CA ALA A 126 -9.53 2.93 0.32
C ALA A 126 -9.73 4.21 1.14
N PRO A 127 -8.72 4.71 1.86
CA PRO A 127 -8.79 6.01 2.53
C PRO A 127 -8.83 7.15 1.49
N PRO A 128 -9.34 8.34 1.86
CA PRO A 128 -9.51 9.44 0.91
C PRO A 128 -8.18 9.93 0.32
N GLU A 129 -7.08 9.80 1.05
CA GLU A 129 -5.72 10.13 0.59
C GLU A 129 -5.29 9.24 -0.57
N VAL A 130 -5.51 7.92 -0.47
CA VAL A 130 -5.20 6.96 -1.54
C VAL A 130 -6.07 7.24 -2.77
N LEU A 131 -7.37 7.50 -2.58
CA LEU A 131 -8.26 7.85 -3.69
C LEU A 131 -7.81 9.13 -4.41
N SER A 132 -7.42 10.16 -3.65
CA SER A 132 -6.92 11.43 -4.18
C SER A 132 -5.56 11.25 -4.90
N ALA A 133 -4.72 10.33 -4.42
CA ALA A 133 -3.43 10.02 -5.03
C ALA A 133 -3.57 9.31 -6.38
N ILE A 134 -4.50 8.36 -6.53
CA ILE A 134 -4.64 7.56 -7.77
C ILE A 134 -5.57 8.17 -8.82
N VAL A 135 -6.41 9.14 -8.45
CA VAL A 135 -7.32 9.83 -9.39
C VAL A 135 -6.87 11.28 -9.57
N PRO A 136 -6.12 11.62 -10.63
CA PRO A 136 -5.66 12.97 -10.88
C PRO A 136 -6.82 13.98 -10.91
N GLY A 137 -6.69 15.05 -10.13
CA GLY A 137 -7.72 16.08 -9.99
C GLY A 137 -8.81 15.80 -8.96
N LEU A 138 -8.90 14.58 -8.41
CA LEU A 138 -9.76 14.30 -7.26
C LEU A 138 -9.14 14.89 -6.00
N THR A 139 -9.65 16.04 -5.57
CA THR A 139 -9.16 16.68 -4.34
C THR A 139 -9.47 15.85 -3.11
N LEU A 140 -8.69 16.03 -2.04
CA LEU A 140 -8.89 15.33 -0.77
C LEU A 140 -10.31 15.55 -0.21
N ASN A 141 -10.87 16.75 -0.35
CA ASN A 141 -12.23 17.04 0.10
C ASN A 141 -13.29 16.25 -0.67
N MET A 142 -13.15 16.13 -2.00
CA MET A 142 -14.05 15.31 -2.81
C MET A 142 -13.91 13.83 -2.48
N ALA A 143 -12.69 13.35 -2.25
CA ALA A 143 -12.44 11.98 -1.81
C ALA A 143 -13.09 11.69 -0.44
N GLN A 144 -13.01 12.62 0.52
CA GLN A 144 -13.69 12.50 1.81
C GLN A 144 -15.22 12.43 1.68
N GLN A 145 -15.82 13.19 0.75
CA GLN A 145 -17.24 13.10 0.45
C GLN A 145 -17.62 11.72 -0.12
N LEU A 146 -16.80 11.19 -1.04
CA LEU A 146 -16.98 9.85 -1.59
C LEU A 146 -16.91 8.77 -0.48
N VAL A 147 -15.87 8.82 0.36
CA VAL A 147 -15.70 7.92 1.52
C VAL A 147 -16.86 8.02 2.50
N THR A 148 -17.39 9.22 2.73
CA THR A 148 -18.56 9.41 3.59
C THR A 148 -19.81 8.78 2.95
N SER A 149 -20.06 9.04 1.67
CA SER A 149 -21.24 8.54 0.96
C SER A 149 -21.27 7.01 0.85
N ARG A 150 -20.10 6.36 0.67
CA ARG A 150 -20.03 4.89 0.56
C ARG A 150 -20.41 4.15 1.85
N THR A 151 -20.41 4.82 3.00
CA THR A 151 -20.86 4.22 4.28
C THR A 151 -22.35 3.90 4.28
N GLN A 152 -23.13 4.64 3.49
CA GLN A 152 -24.57 4.43 3.34
C GLN A 152 -24.88 3.61 2.08
N ASN A 153 -24.16 3.89 0.99
CA ASN A 153 -24.35 3.20 -0.28
C ASN A 153 -22.99 2.93 -0.94
N TYR A 154 -22.48 1.71 -0.80
CA TYR A 154 -21.21 1.31 -1.40
C TYR A 154 -21.20 1.47 -2.93
N PHE A 155 -20.01 1.46 -3.53
CA PHE A 155 -19.86 1.48 -4.99
C PHE A 155 -20.05 0.07 -5.53
N ALA A 156 -21.10 -0.14 -6.33
CA ALA A 156 -21.42 -1.46 -6.88
C ALA A 156 -20.46 -1.86 -8.01
N THR A 157 -19.96 -0.88 -8.76
CA THR A 157 -19.02 -1.05 -9.87
C THR A 157 -18.02 0.10 -9.90
N THR A 158 -16.96 -0.05 -10.69
CA THR A 158 -16.01 1.04 -10.98
C THR A 158 -16.69 2.20 -11.70
N ASP A 159 -17.66 1.93 -12.56
CA ASP A 159 -18.46 2.93 -13.27
C ASP A 159 -19.38 3.72 -12.33
N ASP A 160 -19.93 3.06 -11.32
CA ASP A 160 -20.70 3.71 -10.25
C ASP A 160 -19.80 4.67 -9.46
N PHE A 161 -18.60 4.24 -9.06
CA PHE A 161 -17.61 5.15 -8.46
C PHE A 161 -17.30 6.35 -9.35
N ALA A 162 -16.97 6.11 -10.63
CA ALA A 162 -16.64 7.18 -11.57
C ALA A 162 -17.80 8.17 -11.77
N SER A 163 -19.03 7.67 -11.84
CA SER A 163 -20.25 8.49 -12.03
C SER A 163 -20.57 9.38 -10.83
N ARG A 164 -20.12 9.02 -9.62
CA ARG A 164 -20.34 9.82 -8.40
C ARG A 164 -19.31 10.94 -8.22
N ILE A 165 -18.27 10.99 -9.05
CA ILE A 165 -17.34 12.12 -9.06
C ILE A 165 -18.05 13.33 -9.70
N GLN A 166 -18.39 14.32 -8.88
CA GLN A 166 -19.22 15.47 -9.28
C GLN A 166 -18.52 16.47 -10.22
N ALA A 167 -17.22 16.31 -10.50
CA ALA A 167 -16.47 17.17 -11.41
C ALA A 167 -16.26 16.51 -12.77
N LYS A 168 -16.86 17.11 -13.81
CA LYS A 168 -16.89 16.58 -15.19
C LYS A 168 -15.54 16.43 -15.89
N ASN A 169 -14.47 17.03 -15.35
CA ASN A 169 -13.13 16.99 -15.95
C ASN A 169 -12.17 16.02 -15.24
N ILE A 170 -12.65 15.27 -14.24
CA ILE A 170 -11.86 14.24 -13.57
C ILE A 170 -12.08 12.93 -14.30
N VAL A 171 -10.99 12.32 -14.76
CA VAL A 171 -11.01 11.01 -15.41
C VAL A 171 -10.35 10.02 -14.46
N VAL A 172 -11.08 8.96 -14.11
CA VAL A 172 -10.52 7.83 -13.35
C VAL A 172 -9.59 7.05 -14.29
N PRO A 173 -8.30 6.88 -13.97
CA PRO A 173 -7.41 6.16 -14.86
C PRO A 173 -7.80 4.67 -14.97
N ASN A 174 -7.73 4.13 -16.18
CA ASN A 174 -8.05 2.74 -16.44
C ASN A 174 -7.07 1.82 -15.70
N GLY A 175 -7.60 0.76 -15.08
CA GLY A 175 -6.76 -0.25 -14.44
C GLY A 175 -6.32 0.10 -13.00
N GLU A 176 -6.61 1.29 -12.49
CA GLU A 176 -6.21 1.69 -11.12
C GLU A 176 -7.16 1.20 -10.03
N ILE A 177 -8.45 1.04 -10.36
CA ILE A 177 -9.50 0.83 -9.36
C ILE A 177 -10.27 -0.48 -9.56
N THR A 178 -10.80 -0.99 -8.46
CA THR A 178 -11.72 -2.12 -8.39
C THR A 178 -12.74 -1.89 -7.27
N VAL A 179 -13.76 -2.75 -7.20
CA VAL A 179 -14.74 -2.81 -6.09
C VAL A 179 -14.62 -4.10 -5.29
N ALA A 180 -13.60 -4.92 -5.58
CA ALA A 180 -13.38 -6.24 -4.98
C ALA A 180 -11.93 -6.40 -4.52
N SER A 181 -11.73 -7.26 -3.51
CA SER A 181 -10.41 -7.60 -2.99
C SER A 181 -10.15 -9.10 -3.00
N GLN A 182 -8.87 -9.42 -3.04
CA GLN A 182 -8.23 -10.73 -3.00
C GLN A 182 -7.34 -10.84 -1.74
N PHE A 183 -6.68 -9.77 -1.33
CA PHE A 183 -5.78 -9.76 -0.18
C PHE A 183 -6.41 -9.20 1.09
N PHE A 184 -6.34 -9.97 2.17
CA PHE A 184 -6.89 -9.60 3.48
C PHE A 184 -5.88 -9.89 4.59
N LEU A 185 -5.70 -8.95 5.52
CA LEU A 185 -4.89 -9.15 6.71
C LEU A 185 -5.78 -9.59 7.87
N VAL A 186 -5.53 -10.79 8.38
CA VAL A 186 -6.16 -11.29 9.60
C VAL A 186 -5.26 -10.94 10.78
N THR A 187 -5.81 -10.24 11.76
CA THR A 187 -5.15 -9.98 13.04
C THR A 187 -5.85 -10.78 14.14
N VAL A 188 -5.10 -11.63 14.83
CA VAL A 188 -5.59 -12.43 15.97
C VAL A 188 -4.85 -11.97 17.23
N LYS A 189 -5.60 -11.70 18.31
CA LYS A 189 -5.07 -11.31 19.61
C LYS A 189 -5.46 -12.38 20.62
N VAL A 190 -4.46 -13.01 21.23
CA VAL A 190 -4.63 -14.02 22.28
C VAL A 190 -4.12 -13.45 23.59
N THR A 191 -4.97 -13.46 24.62
CA THR A 191 -4.62 -13.06 25.97
C THR A 191 -4.82 -14.23 26.92
N GLN A 192 -3.78 -14.64 27.64
CA GLN A 192 -3.88 -15.67 28.69
C GLN A 192 -3.06 -15.23 29.90
N GLY A 193 -3.75 -14.98 31.01
CA GLY A 193 -3.12 -14.41 32.21
C GLY A 193 -2.47 -13.06 31.91
N LYS A 194 -1.14 -12.99 32.00
CA LYS A 194 -0.35 -11.78 31.66
C LYS A 194 0.25 -11.82 30.25
N THR A 195 0.11 -12.93 29.54
CA THR A 195 0.68 -13.08 28.20
C THR A 195 -0.31 -12.55 27.17
N ARG A 196 0.19 -11.69 26.28
CA ARG A 196 -0.53 -11.21 25.11
C ARG A 196 0.29 -11.51 23.87
N VAL A 197 -0.32 -12.22 22.92
CA VAL A 197 0.26 -12.52 21.61
C VAL A 197 -0.63 -11.88 20.55
N ILE A 198 -0.03 -11.20 19.57
CA ILE A 198 -0.72 -10.66 18.40
C ILE A 198 -0.14 -11.36 17.20
N MET A 199 -0.99 -11.93 16.36
CA MET A 199 -0.58 -12.62 15.15
C MET A 199 -1.19 -11.92 13.94
N HIS A 200 -0.36 -11.71 12.93
CA HIS A 200 -0.77 -11.13 11.65
C HIS A 200 -0.60 -12.18 10.57
N THR A 201 -1.62 -12.35 9.72
CA THR A 201 -1.60 -13.30 8.62
C THR A 201 -2.16 -12.63 7.37
N LEU A 202 -1.34 -12.50 6.33
CA LEU A 202 -1.84 -12.08 5.01
C LEU A 202 -2.44 -13.29 4.29
N LEU A 203 -3.70 -13.15 3.92
CA LEU A 203 -4.45 -14.14 3.16
C LEU A 203 -4.65 -13.68 1.72
N ASP A 204 -4.59 -14.64 0.79
CA ASP A 204 -4.95 -14.49 -0.60
C ASP A 204 -6.16 -15.36 -0.93
N ARG A 205 -7.21 -14.79 -1.52
CA ARG A 205 -8.44 -15.51 -1.89
C ARG A 205 -8.34 -16.33 -3.18
N GLU A 206 -7.39 -16.06 -4.08
CA GLU A 206 -7.12 -16.74 -5.39
C GLU A 206 -8.36 -17.29 -6.15
N GLY A 207 -9.53 -16.65 -6.07
CA GLY A 207 -10.76 -17.14 -6.70
C GLY A 207 -11.22 -18.55 -6.28
N SER A 208 -10.60 -19.15 -5.26
CA SER A 208 -10.92 -20.49 -4.77
C SER A 208 -11.90 -20.43 -3.59
N ALA A 209 -12.48 -21.56 -3.21
CA ALA A 209 -13.38 -21.62 -2.06
C ALA A 209 -12.68 -21.32 -0.72
N TRP A 210 -11.35 -21.44 -0.66
CA TRP A 210 -10.57 -21.27 0.56
C TRP A 210 -9.38 -20.34 0.35
N PRO A 211 -9.18 -19.31 1.20
CA PRO A 211 -8.01 -18.46 1.09
C PRO A 211 -6.73 -19.23 1.44
N SER A 212 -5.64 -18.92 0.73
CA SER A 212 -4.30 -19.38 1.03
C SER A 212 -3.57 -18.38 1.93
N LYS A 213 -2.59 -18.86 2.69
CA LYS A 213 -1.73 -18.03 3.53
C LYS A 213 -0.52 -17.57 2.73
N VAL A 214 -0.33 -16.26 2.60
CA VAL A 214 0.87 -15.67 1.98
C VAL A 214 2.02 -15.68 2.99
N TRP A 215 1.80 -15.08 4.17
CA TRP A 215 2.75 -15.06 5.28
C TRP A 215 2.04 -14.98 6.63
N GLN A 216 2.80 -15.21 7.70
CA GLN A 216 2.34 -15.00 9.08
C GLN A 216 3.48 -14.52 9.97
N SER A 217 3.20 -13.56 10.84
CA SER A 217 4.10 -13.05 11.89
C SER A 217 3.39 -13.01 13.25
N SER A 218 4.18 -12.99 14.34
CA SER A 218 3.70 -13.01 15.73
C SER A 218 4.58 -12.18 16.65
#